data_AF-A0A9D8F8S0-F1
#
_entry.id   AF-A0A9D8F8S0-F1
#
_cell.length_a   1.000
_cell.length_b   1.000
_cell.length_c   1.000
_cell.angle_alpha   90.00
_cell.angle_beta   90.00
_cell.angle_gamma   90.00
#
_symmetry.space_group_name_H-M   'P 1'
#
loop_
_entity.id
_entity.type
_entity.pdbx_description
1 polymer ?
#
loop_
_entity_poly.entity_id
_entity_poly.type
_entity_poly.pdbx_seq_one_letter_code
_entity_poly.pdbx_strand_id
1 'polypeptide(L)'
;MKGMRALPDGRLLVSGDAFRFAGSIRRPMIEHSAQPGRAYVLEVSEDLVSWAPVVTQESGGAVLRLTDPSPAGSPYRFYRVWRRN
;
A
#
# COMPACT_ATOMS: atom_id res chain seq x y z
N MET A 1 5.44 2.63 -20.93
CA MET A 1 5.29 1.97 -19.61
C MET A 1 6.68 1.68 -19.06
N LYS A 2 7.22 2.57 -18.22
CA LYS A 2 8.56 2.46 -17.62
C LYS A 2 8.34 2.49 -16.12
N GLY A 3 8.61 1.41 -15.38
CA GLY A 3 8.38 1.45 -13.94
C GLY A 3 8.20 0.14 -13.17
N MET A 4 8.12 -1.02 -13.82
CA MET A 4 8.04 -2.29 -13.09
C MET A 4 9.28 -3.11 -13.40
N ARG A 5 10.04 -3.48 -12.38
CA ARG A 5 11.17 -4.40 -12.48
C ARG A 5 10.92 -5.60 -11.59
N ALA A 6 10.76 -6.77 -12.20
CA ALA A 6 10.75 -8.02 -11.47
C ALA A 6 12.14 -8.27 -10.87
N LEU A 7 12.17 -8.69 -9.62
CA LEU A 7 13.35 -9.16 -8.91
C LEU A 7 13.47 -10.69 -9.07
N PRO A 8 14.69 -11.23 -8.92
CA PRO A 8 14.95 -12.67 -9.09
C PRO A 8 14.17 -13.59 -8.14
N ASP A 9 13.67 -13.04 -7.03
CA ASP A 9 12.89 -13.73 -6.00
C ASP A 9 11.38 -13.69 -6.27
N GLY A 10 10.96 -13.21 -7.45
CA GLY A 10 9.55 -13.10 -7.82
C GLY A 10 8.85 -11.86 -7.28
N ARG A 11 9.56 -10.98 -6.56
CA ARG A 11 9.02 -9.68 -6.12
C ARG A 11 9.03 -8.67 -7.27
N LEU A 12 8.17 -7.66 -7.20
CA LEU A 12 8.13 -6.56 -8.15
C LEU A 12 8.59 -5.27 -7.47
N LEU A 13 9.65 -4.65 -7.99
CA LEU A 13 9.94 -3.25 -7.75
C LEU A 13 9.03 -2.43 -8.66
N VAL A 14 8.14 -1.65 -8.04
CA VAL A 14 7.24 -0.74 -8.74
C VAL A 14 7.69 0.69 -8.48
N SER A 15 8.10 1.40 -9.53
CA SER A 15 8.33 2.85 -9.54
C SER A 15 7.46 3.48 -10.64
N GLY A 16 6.46 4.26 -10.26
CA GLY A 16 5.56 4.92 -11.21
C GLY A 16 4.09 4.77 -10.82
N ASP A 17 3.22 5.24 -11.70
CA ASP A 17 1.77 5.53 -11.59
C ASP A 17 0.84 4.59 -10.79
N ALA A 18 1.23 3.35 -10.49
CA ALA A 18 0.48 2.48 -9.57
C ALA A 18 0.73 2.81 -8.08
N PHE A 19 1.78 3.59 -7.80
CA PHE A 19 2.12 4.15 -6.51
C PHE A 19 1.92 5.66 -6.61
N ARG A 20 0.75 6.15 -6.20
CA ARG A 20 0.47 7.59 -6.23
C ARG A 20 0.95 8.21 -4.94
N PHE A 21 1.65 9.33 -5.04
CA PHE A 21 1.98 10.17 -3.90
C PHE A 21 0.85 11.19 -3.72
N ALA A 22 0.07 11.09 -2.65
CA ALA A 22 -1.05 11.99 -2.40
C ALA A 22 -0.60 13.24 -1.60
N GLY A 23 -0.83 14.44 -2.16
CA GLY A 23 -0.56 15.73 -1.51
C GLY A 23 0.88 16.26 -1.64
N SER A 24 1.17 17.40 -1.02
CA SER A 24 2.50 18.05 -1.01
C SER A 24 3.58 17.27 -0.25
N ILE A 25 3.16 16.23 0.49
CA ILE A 25 4.02 15.25 1.17
C ILE A 25 3.90 13.96 0.36
N ARG A 26 5.02 13.31 0.03
CA ARG A 26 5.02 12.07 -0.77
C ARG A 26 4.44 10.89 0.02
N ARG A 27 3.11 10.84 0.19
CA ARG A 27 2.40 9.77 0.90
C ARG A 27 2.05 8.63 -0.05
N PRO A 28 2.61 7.43 0.14
CA PRO A 28 2.23 6.23 -0.59
C PRO A 28 0.73 5.95 -0.52
N MET A 29 0.10 5.78 -1.68
CA MET A 29 -1.29 5.37 -1.80
C MET A 29 -1.38 4.09 -2.64
N ILE A 30 -2.08 3.09 -2.09
CA ILE A 30 -2.43 1.85 -2.76
C ILE A 30 -3.90 1.91 -3.19
N GLU A 31 -4.15 1.63 -4.46
CA GLU A 31 -5.49 1.34 -4.95
C GLU A 31 -5.71 -0.18 -4.97
N HIS A 32 -6.80 -0.64 -4.35
CA HIS A 32 -7.10 -2.05 -4.15
C HIS A 32 -8.55 -2.34 -4.53
N SER A 33 -8.79 -3.43 -5.25
CA SER A 33 -10.15 -3.91 -5.53
C SER A 33 -10.80 -4.43 -4.26
N ALA A 34 -11.95 -3.87 -3.88
CA ALA A 34 -12.57 -4.12 -2.59
C ALA A 34 -14.04 -4.54 -2.75
N GLN A 35 -14.58 -5.20 -1.73
CA GLN A 35 -16.02 -5.45 -1.61
C GLN A 35 -16.64 -4.31 -0.78
N PRO A 36 -17.72 -3.67 -1.25
CA PRO A 36 -18.45 -2.68 -0.46
C PRO A 36 -18.88 -3.27 0.90
N GLY A 37 -18.78 -2.47 1.95
CA GLY A 37 -19.10 -2.85 3.33
C GLY A 37 -18.08 -3.77 4.01
N ARG A 38 -16.92 -4.04 3.38
CA ARG A 38 -15.82 -4.79 4.00
C ARG A 38 -14.69 -3.86 4.44
N ALA A 39 -14.16 -4.14 5.62
CA ALA A 39 -12.98 -3.45 6.14
C ALA A 39 -11.69 -4.08 5.62
N TYR A 40 -10.73 -3.23 5.27
CA TYR A 40 -9.40 -3.62 4.84
C TYR A 40 -8.36 -2.90 5.68
N VAL A 41 -7.25 -3.58 5.93
CA VAL A 41 -6.12 -3.09 6.71
C VAL A 41 -4.92 -2.94 5.79
N LEU A 42 -4.34 -1.74 5.75
CA LEU A 42 -3.02 -1.51 5.17
C LEU A 42 -1.98 -1.74 6.27
N GLU A 43 -1.02 -2.60 5.99
CA GLU A 43 0.14 -2.82 6.85
C GLU A 43 1.42 -2.43 6.14
N VAL A 44 2.38 -1.99 6.94
CA VAL A 44 3.73 -1.66 6.50
C VAL A 44 4.76 -2.52 7.20
N SER A 45 5.88 -2.75 6.52
CA SER A 45 7.06 -3.41 7.07
C SER A 45 8.32 -2.74 6.55
N GLU A 46 9.37 -2.72 7.36
CA GLU A 46 10.70 -2.22 6.98
C GLU A 46 11.68 -3.37 6.72
N ASP A 47 11.39 -4.57 7.25
CA ASP A 47 12.26 -5.74 7.24
C ASP A 47 11.64 -6.98 6.55
N LEU A 48 10.40 -6.87 6.05
CA LEU A 48 9.55 -7.94 5.52
C LEU A 48 9.14 -9.03 6.54
N VAL A 49 9.52 -8.89 7.80
CA VAL A 49 9.25 -9.83 8.89
C VAL A 49 8.19 -9.26 9.82
N SER A 50 8.39 -8.02 10.26
CA SER A 50 7.56 -7.29 11.20
C SER A 50 6.57 -6.42 10.43
N TRP A 51 5.27 -6.70 10.57
CA TRP A 51 4.21 -5.98 9.86
C TRP A 51 3.32 -5.24 10.85
N ALA A 52 3.13 -3.95 10.64
CA ALA A 52 2.34 -3.08 11.50
C ALA A 52 1.17 -2.45 10.74
N PRO A 53 -0.05 -2.44 11.31
CA PRO A 53 -1.20 -1.76 10.71
C PRO A 53 -1.04 -0.24 10.78
N VAL A 54 -1.28 0.43 9.66
CA VAL A 54 -1.21 1.90 9.56
C VAL A 54 -2.52 2.55 9.15
N VAL A 55 -3.40 1.79 8.47
CA VAL A 55 -4.75 2.24 8.12
C VAL A 55 -5.70 1.05 8.22
N THR A 56 -6.89 1.30 8.76
CA THR A 56 -8.05 0.40 8.60
C THR A 56 -9.19 1.21 8.04
N GLN A 57 -9.77 0.77 6.93
CA GLN A 57 -10.85 1.50 6.27
C GLN A 57 -11.91 0.54 5.73
N GLU A 58 -13.17 0.89 5.91
CA GLU A 58 -14.29 0.22 5.25
C GLU A 58 -14.43 0.71 3.82
N SER A 59 -14.61 -0.23 2.87
CA SER A 59 -14.84 0.13 1.49
C SER A 59 -16.28 0.56 1.24
N GLY A 60 -16.48 1.76 0.70
CA GLY A 60 -17.78 2.20 0.19
C GLY A 60 -18.09 1.70 -1.24
N GLY A 61 -17.14 1.04 -1.91
CA GLY A 61 -17.27 0.68 -3.33
C GLY A 61 -16.41 -0.51 -3.75
N ALA A 62 -16.35 -0.73 -5.07
CA ALA A 62 -15.54 -1.80 -5.68
C ALA A 62 -14.03 -1.51 -5.68
N VAL A 63 -13.65 -0.26 -5.40
CA VAL A 63 -12.27 0.22 -5.36
C VAL A 63 -12.07 0.98 -4.05
N LEU A 64 -11.01 0.63 -3.34
CA LEU A 64 -10.59 1.26 -2.10
C LEU A 64 -9.20 1.87 -2.28
N ARG A 65 -9.01 3.09 -1.77
CA ARG A 65 -7.71 3.76 -1.72
C ARG A 65 -7.24 3.83 -0.28
N LEU A 66 -6.07 3.27 -0.01
CA LEU A 66 -5.44 3.23 1.31
C LEU A 66 -4.14 4.03 1.24
N THR A 67 -4.03 5.06 2.07
CA THR A 67 -2.88 5.99 2.08
C THR A 67 -2.10 5.85 3.37
N ASP A 68 -0.81 5.58 3.30
CA ASP A 68 0.09 5.61 4.47
C ASP A 68 0.13 7.06 5.02
N PRO A 69 -0.38 7.31 6.25
CA PRO A 69 -0.50 8.67 6.77
C PRO A 69 0.85 9.25 7.23
N SER A 70 1.82 8.38 7.52
CA SER A 70 3.13 8.76 8.03
C SER A 70 4.20 7.83 7.47
N PRO A 71 4.67 8.07 6.24
CA PRO A 71 5.92 7.49 5.74
C PRO A 71 7.07 8.11 6.55
N ALA A 72 7.20 7.72 7.81
CA ALA A 72 8.19 8.24 8.73
C ALA A 72 9.57 7.79 8.23
N GLY A 73 10.37 8.75 7.74
CA GLY A 73 11.84 8.73 7.61
C GLY A 73 12.54 7.54 6.94
N SER A 74 11.83 6.48 6.61
CA SER A 74 12.40 5.20 6.28
C SER A 74 12.74 5.16 4.79
N PRO A 75 13.98 4.78 4.45
CA PRO A 75 14.45 4.77 3.07
C PRO A 75 13.70 3.75 2.20
N TYR A 76 13.07 2.75 2.83
CA TYR A 76 12.24 1.75 2.16
C TYR A 76 11.09 1.30 3.07
N ARG A 77 9.94 1.02 2.46
CA ARG A 77 8.78 0.42 3.10
C ARG A 77 8.13 -0.58 2.17
N PHE A 78 7.71 -1.70 2.74
CA PHE A 78 6.93 -2.74 2.09
C PHE A 78 5.49 -2.63 2.56
N TYR A 79 4.55 -2.88 1.65
CA TYR A 79 3.12 -2.69 1.90
C TYR A 79 2.38 -4.00 1.61
N ARG A 80 1.39 -4.31 2.43
CA ARG A 80 0.39 -5.35 2.13
C ARG A 80 -0.99 -4.91 2.58
N VAL A 81 -2.01 -5.42 1.91
CA VAL A 81 -3.41 -5.15 2.24
C VAL A 81 -4.09 -6.48 2.51
N TRP A 82 -4.87 -6.56 3.58
CA TRP A 82 -5.70 -7.72 3.88
C TRP A 82 -7.09 -7.29 4.34
N ARG A 83 -8.08 -8.16 4.11
CA ARG A 83 -9.46 -7.92 4.54
C ARG A 83 -9.60 -8.31 6.01
N ARG A 84 -10.13 -7.39 6.82
CA ARG A 84 -10.48 -7.67 8.22
C ARG A 84 -11.68 -8.62 8.27
N ASN A 85 -11.54 -9.69 9.05
CA ASN A 85 -12.62 -10.65 9.28
C ASN A 85 -13.70 -10.06 10.19
#